data_AF-A0A1Y2N1Y5-F1
#
_entry.id   AF-A0A1Y2N1Y5-F1
#
_cell.length_a   1.000
_cell.length_b   1.000
_cell.length_c   1.000
_cell.angle_alpha   90.00
_cell.angle_beta   90.00
_cell.angle_gamma   90.00
#
_symmetry.space_group_name_H-M   'P 1'
#
loop_
_entity.id
_entity.type
_entity.pdbx_description
1 polymer ?
#
loop_
_entity_poly.entity_id
_entity_poly.type
_entity_poly.pdbx_seq_one_letter_code
_entity_poly.pdbx_strand_id
1 'polypeptide(L)'
;MFGVVDTAVRCEYSRCRAELPPPGPQGGRPRSFCRDTRWEGGRTCAQMARAEREALGALGLDTGAGAFALDADRLREHVTAVAGPVAELAAALTAVQERLDEVQRDALAATEQARSRAAEADRARQEAEAARDTALGRAREAEKVTATARRERAEAVTRSEEAAVTALEATEALGAARQEAAGAVAARDRAVADAAEARREAGAARQDREQAVLAAARAVQERDAAADLAAGRERERDEARTDAAGLRDALAAARAEAGALREDRETLRDAVAAAGAERDELRAEADRLRAAGERSAAERDRYADAAAAVTAERDRHATAAEAAVAERDRYAAAAAERDRFAAAADAANRERDALATAEQVARERIRELESGAAERRLHADDLAALVTALRGG
;
A
#
# COMPACT_ATOMS: atom_id res chain seq x y z
N MET A 1 35.25 132.43 -68.41
CA MET A 1 34.36 133.42 -69.06
C MET A 1 34.91 134.81 -68.74
N PHE A 2 35.04 135.71 -69.72
CA PHE A 2 35.58 137.09 -69.61
C PHE A 2 34.55 138.14 -70.09
N GLY A 3 34.68 139.40 -69.62
CA GLY A 3 34.29 140.67 -70.31
C GLY A 3 33.60 141.75 -69.43
N VAL A 4 33.56 143.10 -69.66
CA VAL A 4 34.18 144.22 -70.50
C VAL A 4 33.71 145.63 -69.92
N VAL A 5 34.25 146.81 -70.35
CA VAL A 5 34.04 148.24 -69.89
C VAL A 5 34.02 149.31 -71.05
N ASP A 6 33.54 150.60 -70.90
CA ASP A 6 33.72 151.80 -71.83
C ASP A 6 33.51 153.30 -71.25
N THR A 7 33.89 154.44 -71.95
CA THR A 7 34.18 155.89 -71.48
C THR A 7 33.96 157.16 -72.46
N ALA A 8 34.14 158.49 -72.06
CA ALA A 8 33.77 159.82 -72.77
C ALA A 8 34.82 161.07 -72.85
N VAL A 9 34.55 162.24 -73.56
CA VAL A 9 35.49 163.37 -74.07
C VAL A 9 35.27 164.88 -73.57
N ARG A 10 36.30 165.80 -73.55
CA ARG A 10 36.37 167.16 -72.88
C ARG A 10 37.01 168.39 -73.65
N CYS A 11 36.81 169.64 -73.14
CA CYS A 11 37.22 170.99 -73.67
C CYS A 11 38.75 171.32 -73.62
N GLU A 12 39.27 172.04 -74.63
CA GLU A 12 40.71 172.28 -74.85
C GLU A 12 41.37 173.43 -74.07
N TYR A 13 40.63 174.35 -73.46
CA TYR A 13 41.26 175.31 -72.54
C TYR A 13 41.65 174.56 -71.26
N SER A 14 42.96 174.52 -70.98
CA SER A 14 43.61 173.68 -69.95
C SER A 14 42.93 173.73 -68.58
N ARG A 15 42.39 174.91 -68.23
CA ARG A 15 41.74 175.19 -66.95
C ARG A 15 40.22 174.97 -66.93
N CYS A 16 39.57 174.84 -68.10
CA CYS A 16 38.13 174.63 -68.17
C CYS A 16 37.76 173.15 -68.23
N ARG A 17 38.34 172.37 -69.17
CA ARG A 17 38.16 170.90 -69.31
C ARG A 17 36.74 170.32 -69.17
N ALA A 18 35.69 171.13 -69.33
CA ALA A 18 34.31 170.65 -69.28
C ALA A 18 34.02 169.63 -70.39
N GLU A 19 33.21 168.59 -70.09
CA GLU A 19 32.75 167.61 -71.08
C GLU A 19 31.85 168.27 -72.11
N LEU A 20 32.12 167.97 -73.38
CA LEU A 20 31.41 168.58 -74.50
C LEU A 20 30.27 167.65 -74.90
N PRO A 21 29.06 168.19 -75.14
CA PRO A 21 27.92 167.35 -75.48
C PRO A 21 28.20 166.62 -76.81
N PRO A 22 27.83 165.32 -76.88
CA PRO A 22 28.00 164.53 -78.09
C PRO A 22 27.17 165.10 -79.26
N PRO A 23 27.60 164.90 -80.51
CA PRO A 23 27.05 165.61 -81.66
C PRO A 23 25.58 165.25 -81.89
N GLY A 24 24.73 166.28 -81.94
CA GLY A 24 23.31 166.13 -82.27
C GLY A 24 23.08 165.63 -83.70
N PRO A 25 21.91 165.04 -84.01
CA PRO A 25 21.69 164.15 -85.16
C PRO A 25 21.80 164.77 -86.57
N GLN A 26 22.03 166.07 -86.72
CA GLN A 26 22.20 166.75 -88.01
C GLN A 26 23.67 167.06 -88.41
N GLY A 27 24.66 166.41 -87.78
CA GLY A 27 26.02 166.31 -88.34
C GLY A 27 26.84 167.61 -88.37
N GLY A 28 26.82 168.40 -87.29
CA GLY A 28 27.70 169.57 -87.13
C GLY A 28 29.07 169.23 -86.52
N ARG A 29 30.12 169.96 -86.93
CA ARG A 29 31.51 169.81 -86.42
C ARG A 29 31.56 170.00 -84.89
N PRO A 30 32.21 169.10 -84.13
CA PRO A 30 32.28 169.19 -82.68
C PRO A 30 33.03 170.46 -82.24
N ARG A 31 32.53 171.10 -81.18
CA ARG A 31 33.06 172.36 -80.67
C ARG A 31 34.33 172.10 -79.87
N SER A 32 35.42 172.79 -80.14
CA SER A 32 36.68 172.65 -79.37
C SER A 32 36.70 173.46 -78.07
N PHE A 33 35.86 174.49 -77.97
CA PHE A 33 35.77 175.33 -76.77
C PHE A 33 34.32 175.46 -76.31
N CYS A 34 34.12 175.43 -74.99
CA CYS A 34 32.81 175.65 -74.39
C CYS A 34 32.38 177.12 -74.58
N ARG A 35 31.08 177.31 -74.84
CA ARG A 35 30.52 178.64 -75.16
C ARG A 35 30.21 179.47 -73.92
N ASP A 36 29.84 178.80 -72.83
CA ASP A 36 29.11 179.44 -71.73
C ASP A 36 30.02 179.98 -70.63
N THR A 37 31.29 179.58 -70.62
CA THR A 37 32.24 180.05 -69.59
C THR A 37 32.81 181.41 -69.96
N ARG A 38 32.53 182.41 -69.12
CA ARG A 38 33.05 183.78 -69.18
C ARG A 38 34.05 184.01 -68.05
N TRP A 39 35.09 184.79 -68.33
CA TRP A 39 36.16 185.14 -67.39
C TRP A 39 36.15 186.65 -67.10
N GLU A 40 36.85 187.10 -66.07
CA GLU A 40 36.86 188.50 -65.64
C GLU A 40 37.23 189.46 -66.79
N GLY A 41 36.43 190.53 -66.92
CA GLY A 41 36.47 191.46 -68.07
C GLY A 41 35.66 191.02 -69.29
N GLY A 42 34.78 190.02 -69.17
CA GLY A 42 33.85 189.60 -70.23
C GLY A 42 34.44 188.68 -71.29
N ARG A 43 35.66 188.16 -71.06
CA ARG A 43 36.41 187.37 -72.04
C ARG A 43 35.96 185.90 -72.10
N THR A 44 35.98 185.29 -73.28
CA THR A 44 35.60 183.88 -73.52
C THR A 44 36.79 182.92 -73.36
N CYS A 45 36.53 181.60 -73.21
CA CYS A 45 37.59 180.58 -73.20
C CYS A 45 38.53 180.66 -74.42
N ALA A 46 38.02 181.01 -75.60
CA ALA A 46 38.85 181.22 -76.78
C ALA A 46 39.79 182.43 -76.64
N GLN A 47 39.35 183.50 -75.96
CA GLN A 47 40.15 184.69 -75.69
C GLN A 47 41.17 184.45 -74.57
N MET A 48 40.82 183.69 -73.54
CA MET A 48 41.75 183.30 -72.49
C MET A 48 42.84 182.35 -73.00
N ALA A 49 42.49 181.40 -73.86
CA ALA A 49 43.48 180.55 -74.54
C ALA A 49 44.41 181.35 -75.48
N ARG A 50 43.98 182.53 -75.94
CA ARG A 50 44.85 183.46 -76.69
C ARG A 50 45.77 184.24 -75.76
N ALA A 51 45.28 184.70 -74.61
CA ALA A 51 46.08 185.35 -73.58
C ALA A 51 47.11 184.40 -72.93
N GLU A 52 46.77 183.12 -72.75
CA GLU A 52 47.69 182.08 -72.28
C GLU A 52 48.82 181.85 -73.29
N ARG A 53 48.53 181.92 -74.60
CA ARG A 53 49.56 181.89 -75.65
C ARG A 53 50.41 183.18 -75.71
N GLU A 54 49.87 184.35 -75.39
CA GLU A 54 50.64 185.61 -75.29
C GLU A 54 51.54 185.67 -74.03
N ALA A 55 51.09 185.12 -72.89
CA ALA A 55 51.90 185.04 -71.66
C ALA A 55 53.07 184.06 -71.80
N LEU A 56 52.89 182.99 -72.58
CA LEU A 56 53.95 182.05 -72.96
C LEU A 56 54.94 182.66 -73.98
N GLY A 57 54.48 183.58 -74.84
CA GLY A 57 55.34 184.40 -75.71
C GLY A 57 56.13 185.49 -74.97
N ALA A 58 55.57 186.09 -73.93
CA ALA A 58 56.28 187.04 -73.05
C ALA A 58 57.33 186.36 -72.15
N LEU A 59 57.19 185.05 -71.90
CA LEU A 59 58.17 184.21 -71.17
C LEU A 59 59.31 183.71 -72.06
N GLY A 60 59.44 184.21 -73.30
CA GLY A 60 60.56 183.83 -74.18
C GLY A 60 60.55 182.35 -74.57
N LEU A 61 59.38 181.70 -74.55
CA LEU A 61 59.19 180.30 -74.94
C LEU A 61 58.21 180.18 -76.12
N ASP A 62 58.44 181.01 -77.14
CA ASP A 62 57.97 180.76 -78.50
C ASP A 62 59.06 181.14 -79.52
N THR A 63 60.20 180.46 -79.42
CA THR A 63 61.18 180.42 -80.50
C THR A 63 61.56 178.98 -80.76
N GLY A 64 60.97 178.46 -81.84
CA GLY A 64 61.75 178.23 -83.05
C GLY A 64 63.06 177.50 -82.85
N ALA A 65 63.02 176.22 -83.20
CA ALA A 65 64.14 175.33 -83.50
C ALA A 65 65.38 176.08 -84.02
N GLY A 66 66.51 175.93 -83.31
CA GLY A 66 67.78 176.40 -83.87
C GLY A 66 69.03 176.34 -83.00
N ALA A 67 68.97 176.16 -81.66
CA ALA A 67 70.16 176.40 -80.82
C ALA A 67 70.64 175.30 -79.84
N PHE A 68 70.00 174.12 -79.66
CA PHE A 68 70.44 173.12 -78.66
C PHE A 68 70.69 171.69 -79.19
N ALA A 69 71.23 171.56 -80.40
CA ALA A 69 71.59 170.26 -80.97
C ALA A 69 72.95 169.69 -80.48
N LEU A 70 73.72 170.43 -79.66
CA LEU A 70 75.07 170.01 -79.24
C LEU A 70 75.20 169.53 -77.79
N ASP A 71 74.16 169.67 -76.94
CA ASP A 71 74.16 169.14 -75.56
C ASP A 71 73.40 167.81 -75.38
N ALA A 72 72.62 167.37 -76.39
CA ALA A 72 71.77 166.19 -76.29
C ALA A 72 72.46 164.84 -76.62
N ASP A 73 73.65 164.86 -77.23
CA ASP A 73 74.41 163.62 -77.50
C ASP A 73 75.22 163.18 -76.27
N ARG A 74 75.70 164.12 -75.45
CA ARG A 74 76.48 163.83 -74.23
C ARG A 74 75.66 163.16 -73.13
N LEU A 75 74.34 163.38 -73.10
CA LEU A 75 73.43 162.76 -72.14
C LEU A 75 73.06 161.30 -72.54
N ARG A 76 73.05 160.98 -73.84
CA ARG A 76 72.69 159.64 -74.33
C ARG A 76 73.77 158.59 -74.05
N GLU A 77 75.03 159.00 -74.02
CA GLU A 77 76.15 158.10 -73.71
C GLU A 77 76.14 157.66 -72.23
N HIS A 78 75.82 158.58 -71.32
CA HIS A 78 75.71 158.26 -69.88
C HIS A 78 74.49 157.39 -69.53
N VAL A 79 73.36 157.55 -70.23
CA VAL A 79 72.19 156.68 -70.02
C VAL A 79 72.45 155.26 -70.55
N THR A 80 73.21 155.11 -71.63
CA THR A 80 73.56 153.79 -72.19
C THR A 80 74.53 153.03 -71.29
N ALA A 81 75.46 153.73 -70.63
CA ALA A 81 76.41 153.13 -69.70
C ALA A 81 75.77 152.57 -68.40
N VAL A 82 74.61 153.07 -68.00
CA VAL A 82 73.91 152.64 -66.77
C VAL A 82 72.82 151.58 -67.04
N ALA A 83 72.35 151.46 -68.28
CA ALA A 83 71.30 150.51 -68.65
C ALA A 83 71.72 149.03 -68.47
N GLY A 84 72.97 148.68 -68.77
CA GLY A 84 73.50 147.31 -68.61
C GLY A 84 73.51 146.84 -67.14
N PRO A 85 74.16 147.59 -66.23
CA PRO A 85 74.19 147.25 -64.80
C PRO A 85 72.80 147.13 -64.14
N VAL A 86 71.83 147.94 -64.57
CA VAL A 86 70.45 147.87 -64.03
C VAL A 86 69.69 146.65 -64.55
N ALA A 87 69.93 146.24 -65.80
CA ALA A 87 69.35 145.02 -66.36
C ALA A 87 69.90 143.75 -65.69
N GLU A 88 71.20 143.72 -65.38
CA GLU A 88 71.81 142.61 -64.62
C GLU A 88 71.26 142.53 -63.19
N LEU A 89 71.07 143.66 -62.51
CA LEU A 89 70.47 143.70 -61.19
C LEU A 89 69.00 143.21 -61.21
N ALA A 90 68.23 143.59 -62.23
CA ALA A 90 66.86 143.12 -62.41
C ALA A 90 66.82 141.60 -62.65
N ALA A 91 67.72 141.06 -63.47
CA ALA A 91 67.81 139.61 -63.70
C ALA A 91 68.23 138.84 -62.44
N ALA A 92 69.16 139.39 -61.64
CA ALA A 92 69.58 138.81 -60.37
C ALA A 92 68.43 138.79 -59.34
N LEU A 93 67.62 139.85 -59.28
CA LEU A 93 66.46 139.91 -58.39
C LEU A 93 65.36 138.92 -58.80
N THR A 94 65.12 138.74 -60.11
CA THR A 94 64.20 137.70 -60.61
C THR A 94 64.68 136.30 -60.25
N ALA A 95 65.98 136.00 -60.43
CA ALA A 95 66.55 134.70 -60.08
C ALA A 95 66.45 134.40 -58.56
N VAL A 96 66.61 135.43 -57.72
CA VAL A 96 66.40 135.30 -56.26
C VAL A 96 64.93 135.04 -55.92
N GLN A 97 64.00 135.70 -56.60
CA GLN A 97 62.56 135.42 -56.44
C GLN A 97 62.20 133.99 -56.83
N GLU A 98 62.67 133.50 -57.98
CA GLU A 98 62.43 132.13 -58.41
C GLU A 98 63.00 131.11 -57.42
N ARG A 99 64.18 131.41 -56.84
CA ARG A 99 64.80 130.55 -55.82
C ARG A 99 64.02 130.54 -54.50
N LEU A 100 63.44 131.67 -54.10
CA LEU A 100 62.58 131.76 -52.92
C LEU A 100 61.27 130.99 -53.13
N ASP A 101 60.67 131.07 -54.33
CA ASP A 101 59.46 130.33 -54.67
C ASP A 101 59.68 128.81 -54.76
N GLU A 102 60.88 128.38 -55.15
CA GLU A 102 61.30 126.97 -55.12
C GLU A 102 61.45 126.46 -53.67
N VAL A 103 62.20 127.19 -52.83
CA VAL A 103 62.38 126.84 -51.41
C VAL A 103 61.05 126.81 -50.65
N GLN A 104 60.15 127.74 -50.94
CA GLN A 104 58.83 127.75 -50.32
C GLN A 104 57.98 126.53 -50.74
N ARG A 105 58.02 126.13 -52.02
CA ARG A 105 57.33 124.93 -52.51
C ARG A 105 57.90 123.65 -51.90
N ASP A 106 59.22 123.54 -51.82
CA ASP A 106 59.90 122.37 -51.24
C ASP A 106 59.63 122.24 -49.74
N ALA A 107 59.62 123.36 -49.01
CA ALA A 107 59.28 123.37 -47.60
C ALA A 107 57.83 122.91 -47.34
N LEU A 108 56.87 123.37 -48.15
CA LEU A 108 55.48 122.95 -48.06
C LEU A 108 55.30 121.46 -48.38
N ALA A 109 55.94 120.98 -49.45
CA ALA A 109 55.93 119.56 -49.82
C ALA A 109 56.54 118.66 -48.73
N ALA A 110 57.63 119.10 -48.09
CA ALA A 110 58.25 118.38 -46.98
C ALA A 110 57.32 118.28 -45.75
N THR A 111 56.59 119.35 -45.42
CA THR A 111 55.61 119.31 -44.32
C THR A 111 54.38 118.44 -44.62
N GLU A 112 53.89 118.46 -45.86
CA GLU A 112 52.80 117.58 -46.30
C GLU A 112 53.22 116.10 -46.19
N GLN A 113 54.44 115.79 -46.64
CA GLN A 113 54.99 114.44 -46.59
C GLN A 113 55.24 113.96 -45.16
N ALA A 114 55.69 114.83 -44.26
CA ALA A 114 55.85 114.53 -42.85
C ALA A 114 54.50 114.25 -42.16
N ARG A 115 53.45 115.01 -42.50
CA ARG A 115 52.08 114.79 -41.98
C ARG A 115 51.47 113.48 -42.49
N SER A 116 51.67 113.13 -43.76
CA SER A 116 51.18 111.85 -44.30
C SER A 116 51.82 110.66 -43.58
N ARG A 117 53.14 110.69 -43.36
CA ARG A 117 53.85 109.62 -42.64
C ARG A 117 53.43 109.49 -41.18
N ALA A 118 53.14 110.61 -40.50
CA ALA A 118 52.62 110.58 -39.13
C ALA A 118 51.21 109.94 -39.09
N ALA A 119 50.33 110.30 -40.03
CA ALA A 119 48.98 109.74 -40.11
C ALA A 119 48.96 108.25 -40.52
N GLU A 120 49.96 107.78 -41.26
CA GLU A 120 50.14 106.34 -41.56
C GLU A 120 50.67 105.57 -40.34
N ALA A 121 51.62 106.13 -39.59
CA ALA A 121 52.14 105.52 -38.37
C ALA A 121 51.06 105.39 -37.29
N ASP A 122 50.19 106.38 -37.13
CA ASP A 122 49.08 106.33 -36.18
C ASP A 122 48.00 105.32 -36.59
N ARG A 123 47.70 105.19 -37.89
CA ARG A 123 46.78 104.15 -38.40
C ARG A 123 47.33 102.75 -38.16
N ALA A 124 48.62 102.52 -38.45
CA ALA A 124 49.27 101.24 -38.22
C ALA A 124 49.27 100.84 -36.72
N ARG A 125 49.42 101.83 -35.83
CA ARG A 125 49.34 101.58 -34.38
C ARG A 125 47.94 101.20 -33.92
N GLN A 126 46.90 101.89 -34.42
CA GLN A 126 45.50 101.57 -34.08
C GLN A 126 45.09 100.19 -34.59
N GLU A 127 45.54 99.79 -35.78
CA GLU A 127 45.31 98.45 -36.33
C GLU A 127 46.00 97.36 -35.50
N ALA A 128 47.22 97.60 -35.02
CA ALA A 128 47.93 96.67 -34.15
C ALA A 128 47.26 96.50 -32.78
N GLU A 129 46.74 97.59 -32.19
CA GLU A 129 45.98 97.55 -30.94
C GLU A 129 44.65 96.79 -31.11
N ALA A 130 43.91 97.05 -32.20
CA ALA A 130 42.68 96.33 -32.52
C ALA A 130 42.89 94.83 -32.79
N ALA A 131 44.00 94.46 -33.44
CA ALA A 131 44.37 93.07 -33.65
C ALA A 131 44.69 92.34 -32.34
N ARG A 132 45.38 93.01 -31.40
CA ARG A 132 45.69 92.46 -30.07
C ARG A 132 44.42 92.18 -29.26
N ASP A 133 43.49 93.13 -29.25
CA ASP A 133 42.26 93.00 -28.47
C ASP A 133 41.35 91.90 -29.03
N THR A 134 41.33 91.75 -30.36
CA THR A 134 40.64 90.64 -31.03
C THR A 134 41.25 89.28 -30.67
N ALA A 135 42.59 89.19 -30.59
CA ALA A 135 43.28 87.95 -30.21
C ALA A 135 43.00 87.56 -28.74
N LEU A 136 42.98 88.54 -27.83
CA LEU A 136 42.63 88.32 -26.43
C LEU A 136 41.17 87.90 -26.25
N GLY A 137 40.25 88.44 -27.05
CA GLY A 137 38.85 88.01 -27.08
C GLY A 137 38.69 86.54 -27.48
N ARG A 138 39.39 86.10 -28.55
CA ARG A 138 39.35 84.69 -29.00
C ARG A 138 39.96 83.73 -27.98
N ALA A 139 41.03 84.12 -27.29
CA ALA A 139 41.64 83.30 -26.26
C ALA A 139 40.69 83.05 -25.08
N ARG A 140 40.00 84.09 -24.60
CA ARG A 140 39.02 83.96 -23.50
C ARG A 140 37.80 83.11 -23.87
N GLU A 141 37.34 83.19 -25.12
CA GLU A 141 36.22 82.37 -25.59
C GLU A 141 36.62 80.90 -25.75
N ALA A 142 37.83 80.62 -26.24
CA ALA A 142 38.37 79.27 -26.32
C ALA A 142 38.51 78.60 -24.94
N GLU A 143 38.91 79.36 -23.92
CA GLU A 143 38.98 78.88 -22.53
C GLU A 143 37.60 78.54 -21.96
N LYS A 144 36.58 79.38 -22.21
CA LYS A 144 35.20 79.09 -21.80
C LYS A 144 34.66 77.82 -22.44
N VAL A 145 34.86 77.66 -23.75
CA VAL A 145 34.43 76.44 -24.48
C VAL A 145 35.12 75.20 -23.93
N THR A 146 36.41 75.28 -23.61
CA THR A 146 37.17 74.17 -23.02
C THR A 146 36.70 73.83 -21.61
N ALA A 147 36.33 74.83 -20.81
CA ALA A 147 35.78 74.62 -19.47
C ALA A 147 34.40 73.93 -19.52
N THR A 148 33.53 74.36 -20.43
CA THR A 148 32.21 73.72 -20.64
C THR A 148 32.36 72.27 -21.11
N ALA A 149 33.24 72.01 -22.09
CA ALA A 149 33.49 70.66 -22.59
C ALA A 149 34.06 69.71 -21.52
N ARG A 150 34.89 70.21 -20.60
CA ARG A 150 35.38 69.41 -19.45
C ARG A 150 34.27 69.08 -18.46
N ARG A 151 33.34 70.01 -18.22
CA ARG A 151 32.18 69.80 -17.34
C ARG A 151 31.22 68.77 -17.93
N GLU A 152 30.89 68.90 -19.21
CA GLU A 152 30.03 67.95 -19.93
C GLU A 152 30.64 66.55 -20.01
N ARG A 153 31.97 66.45 -20.18
CA ARG A 153 32.68 65.16 -20.15
C ARG A 153 32.63 64.53 -18.76
N ALA A 154 32.79 65.32 -17.69
CA ALA A 154 32.68 64.80 -16.32
C ALA A 154 31.26 64.29 -16.02
N GLU A 155 30.24 65.07 -16.40
CA GLU A 155 28.82 64.68 -16.24
C GLU A 155 28.44 63.46 -17.11
N ALA A 156 29.06 63.27 -18.28
CA ALA A 156 28.87 62.07 -19.09
C ALA A 156 29.54 60.83 -18.48
N VAL A 157 30.71 60.98 -17.86
CA VAL A 157 31.39 59.89 -17.14
C VAL A 157 30.59 59.47 -15.92
N THR A 158 30.12 60.42 -15.09
CA THR A 158 29.30 60.11 -13.92
C THR A 158 28.01 59.38 -14.31
N ARG A 159 27.30 59.82 -15.37
CA ARG A 159 26.12 59.11 -15.88
C ARG A 159 26.43 57.71 -16.41
N SER A 160 27.60 57.51 -17.02
CA SER A 160 28.04 56.19 -17.49
C SER A 160 28.39 55.26 -16.33
N GLU A 161 28.99 55.78 -15.26
CA GLU A 161 29.32 55.04 -14.04
C GLU A 161 28.06 54.66 -13.28
N GLU A 162 27.10 55.58 -13.11
CA GLU A 162 25.80 55.30 -12.49
C GLU A 162 24.99 54.28 -13.29
N ALA A 163 25.00 54.36 -14.63
CA ALA A 163 24.37 53.36 -15.49
C ALA A 163 25.05 51.99 -15.39
N ALA A 164 26.38 51.94 -15.23
CA ALA A 164 27.12 50.69 -15.04
C ALA A 164 26.84 50.06 -13.67
N VAL A 165 26.74 50.86 -12.60
CA VAL A 165 26.34 50.40 -11.26
C VAL A 165 24.91 49.85 -11.30
N THR A 166 23.97 50.58 -11.89
CA THR A 166 22.58 50.12 -12.03
C THR A 166 22.48 48.83 -12.85
N ALA A 167 23.30 48.67 -13.89
CA ALA A 167 23.35 47.44 -14.68
C ALA A 167 23.93 46.26 -13.88
N LEU A 168 24.94 46.49 -13.06
CA LEU A 168 25.52 45.48 -12.17
C LEU A 168 24.52 45.05 -11.10
N GLU A 169 23.86 46.00 -10.43
CA GLU A 169 22.79 45.73 -9.45
C GLU A 169 21.62 44.97 -10.08
N ALA A 170 21.22 45.32 -11.31
CA ALA A 170 20.19 44.59 -12.05
C ALA A 170 20.62 43.15 -12.40
N THR A 171 21.90 42.92 -12.73
CA THR A 171 22.42 41.56 -12.96
C THR A 171 22.56 40.73 -11.69
N GLU A 172 22.92 41.35 -10.57
CA GLU A 172 22.95 40.70 -9.26
C GLU A 172 21.54 40.36 -8.80
N ALA A 173 20.57 41.27 -8.94
CA ALA A 173 19.16 41.01 -8.66
C ALA A 173 18.59 39.89 -9.56
N LEU A 174 18.97 39.86 -10.84
CA LEU A 174 18.59 38.76 -11.75
C LEU A 174 19.25 37.43 -11.34
N GLY A 175 20.50 37.47 -10.86
CA GLY A 175 21.21 36.32 -10.32
C GLY A 175 20.55 35.76 -9.06
N ALA A 176 20.19 36.64 -8.13
CA ALA A 176 19.46 36.31 -6.91
C ALA A 176 18.08 35.72 -7.24
N ALA A 177 17.32 36.34 -8.13
CA ALA A 177 16.01 35.83 -8.56
C ALA A 177 16.12 34.47 -9.26
N ARG A 178 17.18 34.23 -10.05
CA ARG A 178 17.44 32.92 -10.66
C ARG A 178 17.83 31.87 -9.63
N GLN A 179 18.64 32.21 -8.64
CA GLN A 179 18.98 31.31 -7.53
C GLN A 179 17.74 30.97 -6.68
N GLU A 180 16.88 31.95 -6.41
CA GLU A 180 15.65 31.76 -5.65
C GLU A 180 14.64 30.90 -6.44
N ALA A 181 14.50 31.13 -7.75
CA ALA A 181 13.70 30.28 -8.63
C ALA A 181 14.25 28.85 -8.72
N ALA A 182 15.57 28.68 -8.83
CA ALA A 182 16.21 27.37 -8.80
C ALA A 182 16.01 26.67 -7.43
N GLY A 183 16.10 27.41 -6.33
CA GLY A 183 15.79 26.94 -4.99
C GLY A 183 14.33 26.50 -4.84
N ALA A 184 13.38 27.25 -5.39
CA ALA A 184 11.96 26.93 -5.39
C ALA A 184 11.65 25.66 -6.23
N VAL A 185 12.30 25.51 -7.40
CA VAL A 185 12.19 24.29 -8.21
C VAL A 185 12.77 23.10 -7.48
N ALA A 186 13.96 23.22 -6.88
CA ALA A 186 14.57 22.15 -6.08
C ALA A 186 13.74 21.79 -4.83
N ALA A 187 13.08 22.77 -4.20
CA ALA A 187 12.16 22.52 -3.10
C ALA A 187 10.89 21.78 -3.55
N ARG A 188 10.31 22.19 -4.69
CA ARG A 188 9.17 21.49 -5.31
C ARG A 188 9.54 20.05 -5.68
N ASP A 189 10.68 19.84 -6.31
CA ASP A 189 11.10 18.51 -6.76
C ASP A 189 11.36 17.57 -5.57
N ARG A 190 11.93 18.09 -4.48
CA ARG A 190 11.99 17.36 -3.19
C ARG A 190 10.61 17.03 -2.65
N ALA A 191 9.69 17.99 -2.58
CA ALA A 191 8.34 17.75 -2.09
C ALA A 191 7.58 16.71 -2.94
N VAL A 192 7.79 16.69 -4.27
CA VAL A 192 7.22 15.68 -5.17
C VAL A 192 7.86 14.31 -4.93
N ALA A 193 9.18 14.24 -4.73
CA ALA A 193 9.88 13.00 -4.40
C ALA A 193 9.40 12.42 -3.06
N ASP A 194 9.33 13.26 -2.02
CA ASP A 194 8.84 12.89 -0.69
C ASP A 194 7.38 12.41 -0.75
N ALA A 195 6.52 13.11 -1.51
CA ALA A 195 5.13 12.69 -1.71
C ALA A 195 5.02 11.37 -2.49
N ALA A 196 5.91 11.11 -3.45
CA ALA A 196 5.96 9.85 -4.17
C ALA A 196 6.43 8.71 -3.27
N GLU A 197 7.40 8.97 -2.38
CA GLU A 197 7.88 8.01 -1.39
C GLU A 197 6.81 7.68 -0.35
N ALA A 198 6.16 8.68 0.23
CA ALA A 198 5.05 8.50 1.16
C ALA A 198 3.89 7.69 0.54
N ARG A 199 3.62 7.88 -0.77
CA ARG A 199 2.63 7.06 -1.49
C ARG A 199 3.07 5.61 -1.65
N ARG A 200 4.35 5.35 -1.92
CA ARG A 200 4.90 3.98 -1.99
C ARG A 200 4.82 3.29 -0.64
N GLU A 201 5.22 3.97 0.43
CA GLU A 201 5.13 3.47 1.81
C GLU A 201 3.68 3.19 2.21
N ALA A 202 2.75 4.11 1.93
CA ALA A 202 1.31 3.90 2.18
C ALA A 202 0.70 2.79 1.31
N GLY A 203 1.29 2.50 0.15
CA GLY A 203 0.94 1.36 -0.70
C GLY A 203 1.43 0.04 -0.08
N ALA A 204 2.69 -0.02 0.33
CA ALA A 204 3.28 -1.17 1.00
C ALA A 204 2.55 -1.48 2.31
N ALA A 205 2.32 -0.48 3.17
CA ALA A 205 1.58 -0.65 4.42
C ALA A 205 0.14 -1.16 4.20
N ARG A 206 -0.50 -0.81 3.09
CA ARG A 206 -1.81 -1.35 2.70
C ARG A 206 -1.72 -2.82 2.30
N GLN A 207 -0.73 -3.18 1.49
CA GLN A 207 -0.48 -4.57 1.10
C GLN A 207 -0.15 -5.44 2.31
N ASP A 208 0.70 -4.96 3.21
CA ASP A 208 1.05 -5.66 4.46
C ASP A 208 -0.18 -5.86 5.34
N ARG A 209 -1.04 -4.85 5.45
CA ARG A 209 -2.32 -4.96 6.18
C ARG A 209 -3.24 -5.98 5.54
N GLU A 210 -3.40 -5.97 4.21
CA GLU A 210 -4.22 -6.95 3.49
C GLU A 210 -3.69 -8.37 3.68
N GLN A 211 -2.38 -8.56 3.58
CA GLN A 211 -1.73 -9.85 3.84
C GLN A 211 -1.92 -10.30 5.29
N ALA A 212 -1.78 -9.40 6.26
CA ALA A 212 -2.03 -9.70 7.67
C ALA A 212 -3.49 -10.10 7.93
N VAL A 213 -4.45 -9.44 7.28
CA VAL A 213 -5.88 -9.80 7.37
C VAL A 213 -6.13 -11.19 6.77
N LEU A 214 -5.57 -11.50 5.61
CA LEU A 214 -5.69 -12.82 4.98
C LEU A 214 -5.03 -13.92 5.82
N ALA A 215 -3.86 -13.64 6.40
CA ALA A 215 -3.17 -14.55 7.31
C ALA A 215 -3.99 -14.82 8.58
N ALA A 216 -4.59 -13.77 9.17
CA ALA A 216 -5.48 -13.90 10.31
C ALA A 216 -6.73 -14.71 9.97
N ALA A 217 -7.34 -14.49 8.80
CA ALA A 217 -8.48 -15.27 8.34
C ALA A 217 -8.15 -16.76 8.16
N ARG A 218 -6.97 -17.07 7.59
CA ARG A 218 -6.49 -18.46 7.48
C ARG A 218 -6.25 -19.09 8.85
N ALA A 219 -5.61 -18.37 9.77
CA ALA A 219 -5.39 -18.86 11.13
C ALA A 219 -6.70 -19.16 11.88
N VAL A 220 -7.74 -18.36 11.67
CA VAL A 220 -9.09 -18.63 12.21
C VAL A 220 -9.68 -19.90 11.59
N GLN A 221 -9.62 -20.05 10.26
CA GLN A 221 -10.10 -21.26 9.59
C GLN A 221 -9.37 -22.53 10.05
N GLU A 222 -8.04 -22.45 10.19
CA GLU A 222 -7.22 -23.57 10.69
C GLU A 222 -7.57 -23.93 12.14
N ARG A 223 -7.78 -22.91 13.00
CA ARG A 223 -8.23 -23.11 14.38
C ARG A 223 -9.60 -23.77 14.43
N ASP A 224 -10.55 -23.30 13.64
CA ASP A 224 -11.91 -23.81 13.64
C ASP A 224 -11.93 -25.26 13.10
N ALA A 225 -11.18 -25.56 12.04
CA ALA A 225 -10.99 -26.92 11.56
C ALA A 225 -10.34 -27.84 12.61
N ALA A 226 -9.34 -27.33 13.35
CA ALA A 226 -8.73 -28.07 14.45
C ALA A 226 -9.71 -28.33 15.61
N ALA A 227 -10.58 -27.36 15.92
CA ALA A 227 -11.62 -27.50 16.93
C ALA A 227 -12.67 -28.55 16.52
N ASP A 228 -13.10 -28.56 15.26
CA ASP A 228 -14.03 -29.56 14.72
C ASP A 228 -13.44 -30.97 14.76
N LEU A 229 -12.15 -31.11 14.39
CA LEU A 229 -11.43 -32.38 14.50
C LEU A 229 -11.31 -32.84 15.96
N ALA A 230 -11.02 -31.93 16.89
CA ALA A 230 -10.96 -32.25 18.32
C ALA A 230 -12.32 -32.72 18.86
N ALA A 231 -13.40 -32.02 18.51
CA ALA A 231 -14.77 -32.39 18.88
C ALA A 231 -15.18 -33.73 18.25
N GLY A 232 -14.75 -34.02 17.02
CA GLY A 232 -14.93 -35.32 16.38
C GLY A 232 -14.28 -36.46 17.16
N ARG A 233 -13.01 -36.29 17.53
CA ARG A 233 -12.26 -37.28 18.33
C ARG A 233 -12.83 -37.47 19.74
N GLU A 234 -13.41 -36.43 20.32
CA GLU A 234 -14.08 -36.54 21.62
C GLU A 234 -15.34 -37.41 21.52
N ARG A 235 -16.18 -37.18 20.49
CA ARG A 235 -17.35 -38.02 20.21
C ARG A 235 -16.96 -39.48 19.98
N GLU A 236 -15.96 -39.74 19.15
CA GLU A 236 -15.45 -41.10 18.89
C GLU A 236 -14.96 -41.78 20.19
N ARG A 237 -14.28 -41.03 21.07
CA ARG A 237 -13.84 -41.55 22.37
C ARG A 237 -14.99 -41.87 23.30
N ASP A 238 -16.04 -41.05 23.33
CA ASP A 238 -17.19 -41.27 24.19
C ASP A 238 -18.08 -42.42 23.68
N GLU A 239 -18.20 -42.57 22.36
CA GLU A 239 -18.79 -43.76 21.73
C GLU A 239 -18.01 -45.02 22.10
N ALA A 240 -16.68 -45.01 21.90
CA ALA A 240 -15.83 -46.15 22.27
C ALA A 240 -15.87 -46.49 23.76
N ARG A 241 -16.03 -45.50 24.64
CA ARG A 241 -16.23 -45.72 26.09
C ARG A 241 -17.56 -46.37 26.40
N THR A 242 -18.62 -45.94 25.71
CA THR A 242 -19.97 -46.51 25.83
C THR A 242 -19.96 -47.96 25.36
N ASP A 243 -19.36 -48.24 24.20
CA ASP A 243 -19.20 -49.60 23.68
C ASP A 243 -18.38 -50.47 24.63
N ALA A 244 -17.26 -49.96 25.14
CA ALA A 244 -16.43 -50.67 26.11
C ALA A 244 -17.15 -50.93 27.44
N ALA A 245 -18.10 -50.07 27.85
CA ALA A 245 -18.96 -50.32 29.00
C ALA A 245 -19.98 -51.42 28.67
N GLY A 246 -20.66 -51.35 27.53
CA GLY A 246 -21.59 -52.38 27.08
C GLY A 246 -20.95 -53.76 26.95
N LEU A 247 -19.72 -53.85 26.42
CA LEU A 247 -18.96 -55.09 26.34
C LEU A 247 -18.57 -55.64 27.72
N ARG A 248 -18.26 -54.77 28.69
CA ARG A 248 -17.97 -55.18 30.07
C ARG A 248 -19.20 -55.75 30.75
N ASP A 249 -20.36 -55.12 30.56
CA ASP A 249 -21.63 -55.59 31.10
C ASP A 249 -22.04 -56.93 30.47
N ALA A 250 -21.90 -57.06 29.14
CA ALA A 250 -22.15 -58.32 28.43
C ALA A 250 -21.22 -59.45 28.92
N LEU A 251 -19.94 -59.16 29.14
CA LEU A 251 -18.99 -60.12 29.70
C LEU A 251 -19.33 -60.52 31.14
N ALA A 252 -19.79 -59.57 31.97
CA ALA A 252 -20.23 -59.86 33.32
C ALA A 252 -21.48 -60.76 33.32
N ALA A 253 -22.45 -60.47 32.47
CA ALA A 253 -23.64 -61.31 32.28
C ALA A 253 -23.28 -62.73 31.82
N ALA A 254 -22.43 -62.85 30.80
CA ALA A 254 -21.97 -64.15 30.30
C ALA A 254 -21.20 -64.96 31.37
N ARG A 255 -20.43 -64.29 32.23
CA ARG A 255 -19.75 -64.95 33.36
C ARG A 255 -20.73 -65.43 34.43
N ALA A 256 -21.76 -64.65 34.73
CA ALA A 256 -22.81 -65.04 35.66
C ALA A 256 -23.59 -66.25 35.13
N GLU A 257 -23.99 -66.23 33.85
CA GLU A 257 -24.65 -67.36 33.19
C GLU A 257 -23.78 -68.61 33.17
N ALA A 258 -22.49 -68.47 32.83
CA ALA A 258 -21.55 -69.59 32.91
C ALA A 258 -21.33 -70.10 34.34
N GLY A 259 -21.50 -69.25 35.36
CA GLY A 259 -21.52 -69.64 36.77
C GLY A 259 -22.74 -70.51 37.08
N ALA A 260 -23.93 -70.01 36.78
CA ALA A 260 -25.19 -70.72 36.98
C ALA A 260 -25.20 -72.08 36.26
N LEU A 261 -24.77 -72.13 35.00
CA LEU A 261 -24.68 -73.39 34.24
C LEU A 261 -23.69 -74.40 34.86
N ARG A 262 -22.64 -73.94 35.57
CA ARG A 262 -21.73 -74.85 36.29
C ARG A 262 -22.39 -75.42 37.53
N GLU A 263 -23.12 -74.60 38.29
CA GLU A 263 -23.88 -75.02 39.48
C GLU A 263 -25.00 -76.01 39.09
N ASP A 264 -25.74 -75.73 38.01
CA ASP A 264 -26.74 -76.64 37.47
C ASP A 264 -26.12 -77.98 37.05
N ARG A 265 -24.96 -77.95 36.39
CA ARG A 265 -24.24 -79.17 35.99
C ARG A 265 -23.77 -79.98 37.19
N GLU A 266 -23.33 -79.33 38.26
CA GLU A 266 -22.94 -80.00 39.50
C GLU A 266 -24.15 -80.64 40.17
N THR A 267 -25.26 -79.91 40.28
CA THR A 267 -26.54 -80.42 40.79
C THR A 267 -27.02 -81.64 40.00
N LEU A 268 -26.95 -81.58 38.66
CA LEU A 268 -27.32 -82.71 37.80
C LEU A 268 -26.38 -83.91 37.97
N ARG A 269 -25.08 -83.70 38.19
CA ARG A 269 -24.13 -84.79 38.46
C ARG A 269 -24.44 -85.48 39.77
N ASP A 270 -24.74 -84.72 40.82
CA ASP A 270 -25.09 -85.27 42.12
C ASP A 270 -26.41 -86.04 42.04
N ALA A 271 -27.41 -85.52 41.31
CA ALA A 271 -28.66 -86.22 41.06
C ALA A 271 -28.45 -87.54 40.29
N VAL A 272 -27.58 -87.55 39.27
CA VAL A 272 -27.24 -88.78 38.53
C VAL A 272 -26.49 -89.77 39.42
N ALA A 273 -25.58 -89.31 40.28
CA ALA A 273 -24.87 -90.17 41.22
C ALA A 273 -25.84 -90.79 42.25
N ALA A 274 -26.75 -90.00 42.80
CA ALA A 274 -27.79 -90.46 43.72
C ALA A 274 -28.72 -91.48 43.07
N ALA A 275 -29.22 -91.21 41.86
CA ALA A 275 -30.03 -92.16 41.09
C ALA A 275 -29.25 -93.45 40.76
N GLY A 276 -27.94 -93.34 40.52
CA GLY A 276 -27.05 -94.49 40.34
C GLY A 276 -26.98 -95.37 41.60
N ALA A 277 -26.81 -94.74 42.77
CA ALA A 277 -26.79 -95.45 44.06
C ALA A 277 -28.13 -96.12 44.37
N GLU A 278 -29.26 -95.42 44.17
CA GLU A 278 -30.60 -95.98 44.36
C GLU A 278 -30.85 -97.19 43.44
N ARG A 279 -30.45 -97.10 42.17
CA ARG A 279 -30.55 -98.23 41.24
C ARG A 279 -29.74 -99.43 41.71
N ASP A 280 -28.54 -99.20 42.22
CA ASP A 280 -27.66 -100.27 42.70
C ASP A 280 -28.21 -100.92 43.99
N GLU A 281 -28.83 -100.14 44.88
CA GLU A 281 -29.58 -100.64 46.05
C GLU A 281 -30.79 -101.48 45.64
N LEU A 282 -31.61 -100.98 44.72
CA LEU A 282 -32.77 -101.72 44.19
C LEU A 282 -32.35 -103.02 43.52
N ARG A 283 -31.20 -103.02 42.82
CA ARG A 283 -30.65 -104.23 42.21
C ARG A 283 -30.22 -105.24 43.28
N ALA A 284 -29.53 -104.79 44.33
CA ALA A 284 -29.14 -105.64 45.44
C ALA A 284 -30.35 -106.23 46.17
N GLU A 285 -31.42 -105.45 46.38
CA GLU A 285 -32.65 -105.93 46.98
C GLU A 285 -33.38 -106.94 46.09
N ALA A 286 -33.47 -106.67 44.79
CA ALA A 286 -34.02 -107.63 43.83
C ALA A 286 -33.26 -108.96 43.83
N ASP A 287 -31.92 -108.91 43.94
CA ASP A 287 -31.07 -110.11 44.04
C ASP A 287 -31.34 -110.87 45.35
N ARG A 288 -31.49 -110.17 46.49
CA ARG A 288 -31.86 -110.78 47.78
C ARG A 288 -33.23 -111.45 47.74
N LEU A 289 -34.23 -110.78 47.15
CA LEU A 289 -35.58 -111.33 47.00
C LEU A 289 -35.59 -112.56 46.10
N ARG A 290 -34.83 -112.57 45.00
CA ARG A 290 -34.67 -113.78 44.17
C ARG A 290 -34.07 -114.93 44.97
N ALA A 291 -32.98 -114.69 45.70
CA ALA A 291 -32.36 -115.72 46.54
C ALA A 291 -33.30 -116.22 47.66
N ALA A 292 -34.13 -115.35 48.24
CA ALA A 292 -35.15 -115.74 49.21
C ALA A 292 -36.26 -116.59 48.56
N GLY A 293 -36.70 -116.23 47.36
CA GLY A 293 -37.64 -117.02 46.56
C GLY A 293 -37.12 -118.42 46.25
N GLU A 294 -35.86 -118.54 45.84
CA GLU A 294 -35.18 -119.82 45.60
C GLU A 294 -35.09 -120.68 46.87
N ARG A 295 -34.74 -120.08 48.02
CA ARG A 295 -34.74 -120.81 49.31
C ARG A 295 -36.13 -121.31 49.69
N SER A 296 -37.15 -120.46 49.55
CA SER A 296 -38.54 -120.84 49.84
C SER A 296 -39.03 -121.94 48.90
N ALA A 297 -38.65 -121.91 47.62
CA ALA A 297 -38.94 -123.00 46.69
C ALA A 297 -38.28 -124.32 47.14
N ALA A 298 -36.99 -124.28 47.48
CA ALA A 298 -36.30 -125.46 47.98
C ALA A 298 -36.89 -126.01 49.30
N GLU A 299 -37.35 -125.14 50.20
CA GLU A 299 -38.07 -125.58 51.41
C GLU A 299 -39.41 -126.23 51.09
N ARG A 300 -40.19 -125.67 50.16
CA ARG A 300 -41.44 -126.30 49.71
C ARG A 300 -41.19 -127.68 49.10
N ASP A 301 -40.14 -127.83 48.30
CA ASP A 301 -39.77 -129.13 47.72
C ASP A 301 -39.41 -130.12 48.83
N ARG A 302 -38.61 -129.72 49.82
CA ARG A 302 -38.32 -130.56 51.01
C ARG A 302 -39.57 -130.95 51.79
N TYR A 303 -40.50 -130.03 51.99
CA TYR A 303 -41.77 -130.34 52.66
C TYR A 303 -42.64 -131.29 51.83
N ALA A 304 -42.66 -131.13 50.50
CA ALA A 304 -43.36 -132.04 49.60
C ALA A 304 -42.77 -133.46 49.67
N ASP A 305 -41.45 -133.58 49.63
CA ASP A 305 -40.73 -134.84 49.79
C ASP A 305 -41.00 -135.49 51.16
N ALA A 306 -40.97 -134.69 52.24
CA ALA A 306 -41.28 -135.17 53.58
C ALA A 306 -42.74 -135.64 53.72
N ALA A 307 -43.69 -134.90 53.14
CA ALA A 307 -45.10 -135.30 53.13
C ALA A 307 -45.33 -136.59 52.32
N ALA A 308 -44.64 -136.75 51.19
CA ALA A 308 -44.66 -137.98 50.40
C ALA A 308 -44.08 -139.17 51.20
N ALA A 309 -42.97 -138.97 51.93
CA ALA A 309 -42.39 -139.99 52.80
C ALA A 309 -43.34 -140.43 53.93
N VAL A 310 -43.98 -139.49 54.63
CA VAL A 310 -44.97 -139.79 55.68
C VAL A 310 -46.17 -140.54 55.10
N THR A 311 -46.63 -140.16 53.91
CA THR A 311 -47.71 -140.87 53.20
C THR A 311 -47.30 -142.32 52.92
N ALA A 312 -46.09 -142.53 52.40
CA ALA A 312 -45.57 -143.87 52.13
C ALA A 312 -45.34 -144.71 53.40
N GLU A 313 -45.01 -144.09 54.54
CA GLU A 313 -44.91 -144.77 55.84
C GLU A 313 -46.29 -145.16 56.38
N ARG A 314 -47.28 -144.25 56.28
CA ARG A 314 -48.67 -144.54 56.64
C ARG A 314 -49.22 -145.70 55.81
N ASP A 315 -48.97 -145.73 54.50
CA ASP A 315 -49.46 -146.79 53.62
C ASP A 315 -48.78 -148.14 53.94
N ARG A 316 -47.50 -148.11 54.35
CA ARG A 316 -46.79 -149.29 54.90
C ARG A 316 -47.44 -149.76 56.21
N HIS A 317 -47.75 -148.86 57.13
CA HIS A 317 -48.44 -149.20 58.38
C HIS A 317 -49.86 -149.73 58.15
N ALA A 318 -50.61 -149.17 57.20
CA ALA A 318 -51.92 -149.66 56.81
C ALA A 318 -51.83 -151.10 56.28
N THR A 319 -50.90 -151.36 55.37
CA THR A 319 -50.62 -152.71 54.86
C THR A 319 -50.22 -153.68 55.98
N ALA A 320 -49.36 -153.25 56.90
CA ALA A 320 -48.96 -154.07 58.05
C ALA A 320 -50.13 -154.34 59.01
N ALA A 321 -51.00 -153.36 59.24
CA ALA A 321 -52.20 -153.50 60.05
C ALA A 321 -53.20 -154.48 59.41
N GLU A 322 -53.43 -154.38 58.11
CA GLU A 322 -54.24 -155.34 57.35
C GLU A 322 -53.69 -156.75 57.46
N ALA A 323 -52.36 -156.93 57.32
CA ALA A 323 -51.71 -158.22 57.50
C ALA A 323 -51.87 -158.75 58.93
N ALA A 324 -51.76 -157.90 59.96
CA ALA A 324 -51.97 -158.28 61.35
C ALA A 324 -53.43 -158.69 61.64
N VAL A 325 -54.40 -158.00 61.05
CA VAL A 325 -55.82 -158.37 61.12
C VAL A 325 -56.04 -159.74 60.46
N ALA A 326 -55.48 -159.95 59.26
CA ALA A 326 -55.57 -161.25 58.59
C ALA A 326 -54.95 -162.38 59.41
N GLU A 327 -53.82 -162.13 60.08
CA GLU A 327 -53.17 -163.11 60.96
C GLU A 327 -54.00 -163.40 62.22
N ARG A 328 -54.59 -162.37 62.84
CA ARG A 328 -55.53 -162.54 63.96
C ARG A 328 -56.73 -163.39 63.54
N ASP A 329 -57.28 -163.15 62.35
CA ASP A 329 -58.43 -163.90 61.85
C ASP A 329 -58.05 -165.37 61.55
N ARG A 330 -56.82 -165.65 61.08
CA ARG A 330 -56.28 -167.02 61.00
C ARG A 330 -56.19 -167.68 62.38
N TYR A 331 -55.66 -166.98 63.38
CA TYR A 331 -55.62 -167.50 64.75
C TYR A 331 -57.02 -167.77 65.33
N ALA A 332 -57.99 -166.89 65.05
CA ALA A 332 -59.37 -167.08 65.48
C ALA A 332 -60.02 -168.30 64.79
N ALA A 333 -59.77 -168.49 63.50
CA ALA A 333 -60.21 -169.68 62.77
C ALA A 333 -59.58 -170.96 63.33
N ALA A 334 -58.27 -170.95 63.60
CA ALA A 334 -57.57 -172.08 64.22
C ALA A 334 -58.10 -172.38 65.65
N ALA A 335 -58.41 -171.35 66.43
CA ALA A 335 -59.04 -171.50 67.74
C ALA A 335 -60.44 -172.12 67.63
N ALA A 336 -61.27 -171.66 66.69
CA ALA A 336 -62.59 -172.24 66.43
C ALA A 336 -62.50 -173.70 65.97
N GLU A 337 -61.49 -174.06 65.18
CA GLU A 337 -61.23 -175.44 64.77
C GLU A 337 -60.82 -176.32 65.96
N ARG A 338 -59.94 -175.82 66.83
CA ARG A 338 -59.59 -176.51 68.09
C ARG A 338 -60.83 -176.72 68.96
N ASP A 339 -61.69 -175.72 69.08
CA ASP A 339 -62.92 -175.82 69.88
C ASP A 339 -63.91 -176.84 69.26
N ARG A 340 -63.98 -176.92 67.92
CA ARG A 340 -64.71 -178.01 67.23
C ARG A 340 -64.12 -179.38 67.53
N PHE A 341 -62.79 -179.52 67.49
CA PHE A 341 -62.13 -180.78 67.84
C PHE A 341 -62.38 -181.15 69.31
N ALA A 342 -62.35 -180.20 70.23
CA ALA A 342 -62.68 -180.42 71.64
C ALA A 342 -64.14 -180.88 71.80
N ALA A 343 -65.10 -180.22 71.16
CA ALA A 343 -66.50 -180.62 71.19
C ALA A 343 -66.74 -182.01 70.57
N ALA A 344 -66.03 -182.34 69.49
CA ALA A 344 -66.06 -183.67 68.89
C ALA A 344 -65.48 -184.74 69.83
N ALA A 345 -64.37 -184.42 70.51
CA ALA A 345 -63.79 -185.31 71.53
C ALA A 345 -64.75 -185.52 72.71
N ASP A 346 -65.42 -184.47 73.20
CA ASP A 346 -66.44 -184.57 74.24
C ASP A 346 -67.65 -185.40 73.79
N ALA A 347 -68.09 -185.24 72.54
CA ALA A 347 -69.15 -186.08 71.97
C ALA A 347 -68.74 -187.55 71.91
N ALA A 348 -67.52 -187.84 71.43
CA ALA A 348 -66.98 -189.20 71.41
C ALA A 348 -66.83 -189.79 72.82
N ASN A 349 -66.43 -188.98 73.82
CA ASN A 349 -66.39 -189.42 75.21
C ASN A 349 -67.78 -189.76 75.74
N ARG A 350 -68.80 -188.92 75.47
CA ARG A 350 -70.20 -189.22 75.83
C ARG A 350 -70.71 -190.50 75.17
N GLU A 351 -70.38 -190.72 73.90
CA GLU A 351 -70.75 -191.93 73.19
C GLU A 351 -70.07 -193.17 73.81
N ARG A 352 -68.78 -193.08 74.14
CA ARG A 352 -68.07 -194.12 74.88
C ARG A 352 -68.71 -194.40 76.24
N ASP A 353 -69.07 -193.37 76.99
CA ASP A 353 -69.70 -193.52 78.31
C ASP A 353 -71.12 -194.12 78.20
N ALA A 354 -71.87 -193.76 77.15
CA ALA A 354 -73.16 -194.35 76.83
C ALA A 354 -73.03 -195.83 76.42
N LEU A 355 -72.02 -196.17 75.62
CA LEU A 355 -71.69 -197.56 75.28
C LEU A 355 -71.27 -198.37 76.51
N ALA A 356 -70.46 -197.79 77.41
CA ALA A 356 -70.08 -198.43 78.67
C ALA A 356 -71.32 -198.67 79.57
N THR A 357 -72.25 -197.72 79.62
CA THR A 357 -73.53 -197.88 80.32
C THR A 357 -74.39 -198.96 79.68
N ALA A 358 -74.50 -198.98 78.34
CA ALA A 358 -75.23 -200.00 77.60
C ALA A 358 -74.63 -201.40 77.82
N GLU A 359 -73.30 -201.51 77.86
CA GLU A 359 -72.59 -202.73 78.21
C GLU A 359 -72.91 -203.17 79.66
N GLN A 360 -72.92 -202.23 80.61
CA GLN A 360 -73.30 -202.51 81.99
C GLN A 360 -74.74 -203.02 82.11
N VAL A 361 -75.70 -202.36 81.43
CA VAL A 361 -77.10 -202.79 81.36
C VAL A 361 -77.22 -204.16 80.70
N ALA A 362 -76.47 -204.43 79.62
CA ALA A 362 -76.46 -205.75 78.99
C ALA A 362 -75.94 -206.84 79.94
N ARG A 363 -74.86 -206.56 80.71
CA ARG A 363 -74.36 -207.48 81.74
C ARG A 363 -75.39 -207.71 82.86
N GLU A 364 -76.12 -206.69 83.26
CA GLU A 364 -77.15 -206.78 84.28
C GLU A 364 -78.37 -207.57 83.78
N ARG A 365 -78.77 -207.37 82.53
CA ARG A 365 -79.81 -208.16 81.84
C ARG A 365 -79.43 -209.63 81.70
N ILE A 366 -78.15 -209.93 81.43
CA ILE A 366 -77.63 -211.30 81.43
C ILE A 366 -77.77 -211.92 82.83
N ARG A 367 -77.40 -211.21 83.90
CA ARG A 367 -77.61 -211.69 85.29
C ARG A 367 -79.09 -211.93 85.62
N GLU A 368 -79.99 -211.04 85.19
CA GLU A 368 -81.44 -211.22 85.39
C GLU A 368 -81.93 -212.50 84.69
N LEU A 369 -81.52 -212.74 83.45
CA LEU A 369 -81.89 -213.94 82.70
C LEU A 369 -81.32 -215.22 83.32
N GLU A 370 -80.11 -215.17 83.88
CA GLU A 370 -79.52 -216.29 84.62
C GLU A 370 -80.24 -216.56 85.94
N SER A 371 -80.72 -215.52 86.65
CA SER A 371 -81.50 -215.65 87.88
C SER A 371 -82.93 -216.21 87.63
N GLY A 372 -83.57 -215.84 86.52
CA GLY A 372 -84.90 -216.33 86.13
C GLY A 372 -84.92 -217.77 85.58
N ALA A 373 -83.75 -218.34 85.26
CA ALA A 373 -83.60 -219.74 84.85
C ALA A 373 -83.44 -220.70 86.05
N ALA A 374 -83.15 -220.20 87.25
CA ALA A 374 -82.93 -221.00 88.45
C ALA A 374 -84.23 -221.37 89.20
N GLU A 375 -85.34 -220.64 89.02
CA GLU A 375 -86.62 -220.84 89.73
C GLU A 375 -87.63 -221.79 89.05
N ARG A 376 -87.27 -222.45 87.94
CA ARG A 376 -88.14 -223.42 87.23
C ARG A 376 -87.58 -224.85 87.15
N ARG A 377 -87.06 -225.36 88.27
CA ARG A 377 -86.81 -226.80 88.49
C ARG A 377 -87.58 -227.29 89.73
N LEU A 378 -88.80 -227.79 89.53
CA LEU A 378 -89.54 -228.67 90.46
C LEU A 378 -89.21 -230.12 90.08
N HIS A 379 -88.26 -230.76 90.78
CA HIS A 379 -88.35 -231.69 91.91
C HIS A 379 -89.14 -232.99 91.68
N ALA A 380 -88.45 -234.12 91.85
CA ALA A 380 -88.84 -235.47 91.40
C ALA A 380 -89.92 -236.17 92.26
N ASP A 381 -90.39 -235.56 93.35
CA ASP A 381 -91.37 -236.16 94.26
C ASP A 381 -92.83 -235.90 93.84
N ASP A 382 -93.09 -234.91 92.99
CA ASP A 382 -94.43 -234.62 92.44
C ASP A 382 -94.80 -235.54 91.25
N LEU A 383 -93.82 -236.27 90.69
CA LEU A 383 -94.01 -237.30 89.65
C LEU A 383 -94.47 -238.66 90.23
N ALA A 384 -94.31 -238.88 91.55
CA ALA A 384 -94.74 -240.11 92.22
C ALA A 384 -96.23 -240.08 92.67
N ALA A 385 -96.80 -238.89 92.84
CA ALA A 385 -98.22 -238.70 93.19
C ALA A 385 -99.17 -238.87 91.99
N LEU A 386 -98.73 -238.51 90.76
CA LEU A 386 -99.54 -238.63 89.53
C LEU A 386 -99.64 -240.06 88.99
N VAL A 387 -98.67 -240.94 89.29
CA VAL A 387 -98.70 -242.36 88.88
C VAL A 387 -99.58 -243.21 89.81
N THR A 388 -99.89 -242.74 91.02
CA THR A 388 -100.78 -243.45 91.96
C THR A 388 -102.26 -243.09 91.75
N ALA A 389 -102.57 -241.94 91.13
CA ALA A 389 -103.96 -241.49 90.91
C ALA A 389 -104.63 -242.03 89.62
N LEU A 390 -103.91 -242.72 88.72
CA LEU A 390 -104.47 -243.28 87.47
C LEU A 390 -104.38 -244.82 87.37
N ARG A 391 -104.12 -245.51 88.50
CA ARG A 391 -104.34 -246.97 88.65
C ARG A 391 -105.54 -247.32 89.54
N GLY A 392 -106.45 -246.37 89.74
CA GLY A 392 -107.75 -246.56 90.36
C GLY A 392 -108.80 -245.72 89.63
N GLY A 393 -109.08 -246.12 88.39
CA GLY A 393 -110.01 -245.47 87.45
C GLY A 393 -109.77 -245.94 86.03
#